data_AF-A0A832HVV2-F1
#
_entry.id   AF-A0A832HVV2-F1
#
_cell.length_a   1.000
_cell.length_b   1.000
_cell.length_c   1.000
_cell.angle_alpha   90.00
_cell.angle_beta   90.00
_cell.angle_gamma   90.00
#
_symmetry.space_group_name_H-M   'P 1'
#
loop_
_entity.id
_entity.type
_entity.pdbx_description
1 polymer ?
#
loop_
_entity_poly.entity_id
_entity_poly.type
_entity_poly.pdbx_seq_one_letter_code
_entity_poly.pdbx_strand_id
1 'polypeptide(L)'
;MESIRLSSADAPFFTPGFSLALPLQQAVRIASLDAQAGSVPTSPPAANPIESITGELKWHYTGKKSGLVTIQTPKTQAMIGFCGGKIQTLDNLDADVTPAFCAITLSALDGPNIAQARRLLLTASGRVANTGMQWDEKRKTLTNWGTAPTRIELVQGVVRLRQISNARSVITRPLDGAGQPTAAAIKAEKKGEVWELPLGSTPTVWFLIEVSR
;
A
#
# COMPACT_ATOMS: atom_id res chain seq x y z
N MET A 1 -16.16 25.72 19.27
CA MET A 1 -15.96 24.97 20.54
C MET A 1 -16.89 23.76 20.68
N GLU A 2 -17.95 23.60 19.86
CA GLU A 2 -18.82 22.40 19.93
C GLU A 2 -18.20 21.12 19.34
N SER A 3 -17.30 21.22 18.36
CA SER A 3 -16.64 20.06 17.75
C SER A 3 -15.83 19.20 18.72
N ILE A 4 -15.28 19.81 19.80
CA ILE A 4 -14.57 19.10 20.88
C ILE A 4 -15.49 18.19 21.69
N ARG A 5 -16.81 18.44 21.66
CA ARG A 5 -17.82 17.64 22.38
C ARG A 5 -18.41 16.51 21.53
N LEU A 6 -18.09 16.47 20.24
CA LEU A 6 -18.56 15.40 19.35
C LEU A 6 -17.84 14.08 19.67
N SER A 7 -18.51 12.98 19.33
CA SER A 7 -17.92 11.65 19.49
C SER A 7 -16.67 11.54 18.64
N SER A 8 -15.68 10.73 19.06
CA SER A 8 -14.55 10.38 18.20
C SER A 8 -14.99 9.70 16.91
N ALA A 9 -16.21 9.16 16.86
CA ALA A 9 -16.80 8.60 15.65
C ALA A 9 -17.15 9.67 14.59
N ASP A 10 -17.26 10.95 14.98
CA ASP A 10 -17.54 12.08 14.08
C ASP A 10 -16.25 12.79 13.59
N ALA A 11 -15.08 12.33 14.04
CA ALA A 11 -13.79 12.78 13.54
C ALA A 11 -13.43 12.07 12.22
N PRO A 12 -12.78 12.73 11.24
CA PRO A 12 -12.06 14.01 11.37
C PRO A 12 -12.84 15.25 10.90
N PHE A 13 -14.05 15.12 10.36
CA PHE A 13 -14.75 16.24 9.72
C PHE A 13 -15.57 17.11 10.68
N PHE A 14 -15.78 16.66 11.92
CA PHE A 14 -16.47 17.39 13.00
C PHE A 14 -17.80 18.04 12.59
N THR A 15 -18.41 17.51 11.52
CA THR A 15 -19.65 17.99 10.91
C THR A 15 -20.65 16.86 11.10
N PRO A 16 -21.58 16.98 12.07
CA PRO A 16 -22.56 15.93 12.33
C PRO A 16 -23.31 15.53 11.06
N GLY A 17 -23.45 14.23 10.84
CA GLY A 17 -24.12 13.67 9.65
C GLY A 17 -23.28 13.64 8.37
N PHE A 18 -22.02 14.11 8.40
CA PHE A 18 -21.11 13.99 7.26
C PHE A 18 -20.65 12.54 7.06
N SER A 19 -20.88 12.02 5.85
CA SER A 19 -20.47 10.68 5.49
C SER A 19 -18.95 10.54 5.49
N LEU A 20 -18.41 9.68 6.35
CA LEU A 20 -16.98 9.38 6.41
C LEU A 20 -16.45 8.68 5.15
N ALA A 21 -17.33 8.06 4.36
CA ALA A 21 -16.97 7.41 3.11
C ALA A 21 -16.85 8.39 1.94
N LEU A 22 -17.59 9.51 1.99
CA LEU A 22 -17.66 10.47 0.88
C LEU A 22 -16.27 11.00 0.44
N PRO A 23 -15.36 11.41 1.35
CA PRO A 23 -14.02 11.88 0.98
C PRO A 23 -13.12 10.79 0.38
N LEU A 24 -13.43 9.51 0.64
CA LEU A 24 -12.71 8.37 0.09
C LEU A 24 -13.23 8.01 -1.31
N GLN A 25 -14.46 8.42 -1.61
CA GLN A 25 -15.12 8.18 -2.89
C GLN A 25 -14.91 9.34 -3.87
N GLN A 26 -14.86 10.58 -3.40
CA GLN A 26 -14.74 11.75 -4.27
C GLN A 26 -14.06 12.92 -3.56
N ALA A 27 -13.61 13.90 -4.36
CA ALA A 27 -13.02 15.12 -3.82
C ALA A 27 -14.06 15.92 -3.04
N VAL A 28 -13.71 16.26 -1.80
CA VAL A 28 -14.49 17.16 -0.95
C VAL A 28 -13.61 18.34 -0.54
N ARG A 29 -14.20 19.53 -0.41
CA ARG A 29 -13.48 20.73 0.06
C ARG A 29 -14.37 21.55 0.98
N ILE A 30 -13.74 22.17 1.98
CA ILE A 30 -14.39 23.22 2.75
C ILE A 30 -14.43 24.47 1.87
N ALA A 31 -15.63 24.96 1.55
CA ALA A 31 -15.81 26.14 0.70
C ALA A 31 -15.53 27.45 1.46
N SER A 32 -15.92 27.52 2.74
CA SER A 32 -15.70 28.67 3.62
C SER A 32 -15.76 28.21 5.08
N LEU A 33 -14.98 28.86 5.95
CA LEU A 33 -15.04 28.66 7.40
C LEU A 33 -16.06 29.59 8.09
N ASP A 34 -16.49 30.65 7.39
CA ASP A 34 -17.45 31.65 7.89
C ASP A 34 -18.88 31.41 7.38
N ALA A 35 -19.06 30.39 6.53
CA ALA A 35 -20.38 30.03 6.02
C ALA A 35 -21.24 29.45 7.14
N GLN A 36 -22.53 29.80 7.11
CA GLN A 36 -23.52 29.16 7.96
C GLN A 36 -23.60 27.66 7.62
N ALA A 37 -23.79 26.81 8.64
CA ALA A 37 -23.84 25.36 8.45
C ALA A 37 -24.89 25.00 7.37
N GLY A 38 -24.43 24.50 6.23
CA GLY A 38 -25.26 24.13 5.10
C GLY A 38 -25.68 22.66 5.14
N SER A 39 -26.51 22.25 4.17
CA SER A 39 -26.83 20.84 3.95
C SER A 39 -25.58 20.06 3.59
N VAL A 40 -25.35 18.98 4.32
CA VAL A 40 -24.22 18.07 4.07
C VAL A 40 -24.52 17.22 2.82
N PRO A 41 -23.57 17.03 1.89
CA PRO A 41 -23.81 16.20 0.72
C PRO A 41 -24.18 14.77 1.15
N THR A 42 -25.29 14.26 0.62
CA THR A 42 -25.69 12.88 0.84
C THR A 42 -24.88 11.96 -0.06
N SER A 43 -24.11 11.04 0.54
CA SER A 43 -23.47 9.94 -0.18
C SER A 43 -24.31 8.68 -0.02
N PRO A 44 -24.35 7.77 -1.02
CA PRO A 44 -24.81 6.41 -0.77
C PRO A 44 -24.04 5.77 0.40
N PRO A 45 -24.64 4.79 1.10
CA PRO A 45 -23.98 4.06 2.18
C PRO A 45 -22.61 3.52 1.76
N ALA A 46 -21.69 3.40 2.71
CA ALA A 46 -20.36 2.84 2.44
C ALA A 46 -20.48 1.44 1.81
N ALA A 47 -20.05 1.32 0.56
CA ALA A 47 -19.95 0.04 -0.14
C ALA A 47 -18.65 -0.68 0.24
N ASN A 48 -18.58 -1.99 0.00
CA ASN A 48 -17.35 -2.75 0.13
C ASN A 48 -17.01 -3.40 -1.24
N PRO A 49 -15.90 -3.00 -1.89
CA PRO A 49 -14.94 -1.99 -1.43
C PRO A 49 -15.51 -0.56 -1.44
N ILE A 50 -14.93 0.33 -0.63
CA ILE A 50 -15.06 1.78 -0.86
C ILE A 50 -14.17 2.10 -2.06
N GLU A 51 -14.77 2.60 -3.13
CA GLU A 51 -14.09 2.87 -4.40
C GLU A 51 -14.03 4.38 -4.67
N SER A 52 -12.87 4.86 -5.10
CA SER A 52 -12.71 6.25 -5.56
C SER A 52 -13.48 6.49 -6.86
N ILE A 53 -13.77 7.76 -7.17
CA ILE A 53 -14.48 8.16 -8.39
C ILE A 53 -13.74 7.75 -9.67
N THR A 54 -12.43 7.58 -9.59
CA THR A 54 -11.60 7.08 -10.70
C THR A 54 -11.62 5.56 -10.84
N GLY A 55 -12.07 4.83 -9.82
CA GLY A 55 -11.97 3.38 -9.73
C GLY A 55 -10.55 2.85 -9.43
N GLU A 56 -9.56 3.74 -9.34
CA GLU A 56 -8.14 3.37 -9.19
C GLU A 56 -7.73 3.15 -7.74
N LEU A 57 -8.53 3.55 -6.75
CA LEU A 57 -8.29 3.26 -5.33
C LEU A 57 -9.49 2.53 -4.76
N LYS A 58 -9.22 1.39 -4.11
CA LYS A 58 -10.27 0.57 -3.46
C LYS A 58 -9.85 0.22 -2.06
N TRP A 59 -10.72 0.43 -1.08
CA TRP A 59 -10.54 -0.05 0.28
C TRP A 59 -11.50 -1.21 0.55
N HIS A 60 -10.94 -2.40 0.64
CA HIS A 60 -11.62 -3.63 0.99
C HIS A 60 -11.63 -3.82 2.51
N TYR A 61 -12.77 -4.14 3.11
CA TYR A 61 -12.90 -4.41 4.53
C TYR A 61 -14.01 -5.43 4.81
N THR A 62 -13.66 -6.70 4.94
CA THR A 62 -14.60 -7.80 5.24
C THR A 62 -14.40 -8.33 6.68
N GLY A 63 -14.49 -7.45 7.67
CA GLY A 63 -14.33 -7.81 9.09
C GLY A 63 -12.93 -7.58 9.67
N LYS A 64 -12.67 -8.17 10.86
CA LYS A 64 -11.42 -7.93 11.61
C LYS A 64 -10.21 -8.42 10.81
N LYS A 65 -9.12 -7.63 10.83
CA LYS A 65 -7.83 -7.97 10.19
C LYS A 65 -7.94 -8.32 8.69
N SER A 66 -8.80 -7.59 7.97
CA SER A 66 -9.02 -7.80 6.53
C SER A 66 -8.93 -6.51 5.70
N GLY A 67 -8.58 -5.40 6.35
CA GLY A 67 -8.44 -4.11 5.69
C GLY A 67 -7.32 -4.15 4.65
N LEU A 68 -7.66 -3.97 3.39
CA LEU A 68 -6.71 -3.94 2.28
C LEU A 68 -7.06 -2.75 1.37
N VAL A 69 -6.12 -1.84 1.21
CA VAL A 69 -6.20 -0.77 0.22
C VAL A 69 -5.45 -1.23 -1.02
N THR A 70 -6.09 -1.11 -2.19
CA THR A 70 -5.45 -1.30 -3.48
C THR A 70 -5.37 -0.01 -4.27
N ILE A 71 -4.29 0.12 -5.04
CA ILE A 71 -4.10 1.17 -6.05
C ILE A 71 -3.93 0.47 -7.39
N GLN A 72 -4.70 0.86 -8.40
CA GLN A 72 -4.64 0.29 -9.75
C GLN A 72 -4.63 1.42 -10.79
N THR A 73 -3.47 2.05 -10.96
CA THR A 73 -3.23 3.04 -12.03
C THR A 73 -2.29 2.43 -13.08
N PRO A 74 -2.19 3.01 -14.29
CA PRO A 74 -1.24 2.52 -15.30
C PRO A 74 0.23 2.54 -14.85
N LYS A 75 0.63 3.52 -14.03
CA LYS A 75 2.03 3.70 -13.61
C LYS A 75 2.37 3.13 -12.23
N THR A 76 1.38 3.01 -11.35
CA THR A 76 1.57 2.53 -9.98
C THR A 76 0.45 1.61 -9.57
N GLN A 77 0.82 0.45 -9.03
CA GLN A 77 -0.07 -0.51 -8.42
C GLN A 77 0.39 -0.82 -6.99
N ALA A 78 -0.55 -1.02 -6.06
CA ALA A 78 -0.20 -1.26 -4.67
C ALA A 78 -1.23 -2.11 -3.93
N MET A 79 -0.75 -2.84 -2.92
CA MET A 79 -1.54 -3.55 -1.91
C MET A 79 -1.04 -3.14 -0.53
N ILE A 80 -1.90 -2.53 0.30
CA ILE A 80 -1.50 -1.93 1.58
C ILE A 80 -2.48 -2.37 2.66
N GLY A 81 -1.96 -3.00 3.71
CA GLY A 81 -2.76 -3.54 4.82
C GLY A 81 -2.59 -5.06 4.91
N PHE A 82 -3.69 -5.79 5.03
CA PHE A 82 -3.68 -7.26 5.15
C PHE A 82 -3.49 -7.94 3.78
N CYS A 83 -2.27 -7.88 3.25
CA CYS A 83 -1.85 -8.49 1.98
C CYS A 83 -1.69 -10.02 2.05
N GLY A 84 -1.46 -10.59 3.24
CA GLY A 84 -1.34 -12.05 3.41
C GLY A 84 -2.70 -12.73 3.59
N GLY A 85 -2.88 -13.92 3.00
CA GLY A 85 -4.04 -14.80 3.20
C GLY A 85 -5.24 -14.56 2.28
N LYS A 86 -5.27 -13.49 1.49
CA LYS A 86 -6.23 -13.27 0.39
C LYS A 86 -5.51 -12.72 -0.83
N ILE A 87 -5.59 -13.45 -1.94
CA ILE A 87 -5.00 -13.05 -3.23
C ILE A 87 -5.91 -11.99 -3.84
N GLN A 88 -5.61 -10.71 -3.63
CA GLN A 88 -6.18 -9.62 -4.41
C GLN A 88 -5.24 -9.34 -5.56
N THR A 89 -5.58 -9.83 -6.74
CA THR A 89 -4.76 -9.61 -7.93
C THR A 89 -5.09 -8.25 -8.56
N LEU A 90 -4.06 -7.49 -8.87
CA LEU A 90 -4.09 -6.30 -9.74
C LEU A 90 -3.57 -6.67 -11.13
N ASP A 91 -3.74 -5.78 -12.11
CA ASP A 91 -3.39 -6.09 -13.51
C ASP A 91 -1.93 -6.55 -13.69
N ASN A 92 -0.99 -5.90 -12.99
CA ASN A 92 0.44 -6.18 -13.09
C ASN A 92 1.08 -6.69 -11.80
N LEU A 93 0.35 -6.68 -10.68
CA LEU A 93 0.89 -7.00 -9.37
C LEU A 93 -0.01 -7.99 -8.61
N ASP A 94 0.62 -9.04 -8.10
CA ASP A 94 0.04 -9.97 -7.13
C ASP A 94 1.11 -10.33 -6.08
N ALA A 95 0.68 -10.78 -4.91
CA ALA A 95 1.60 -11.16 -3.83
C ALA A 95 1.05 -12.26 -2.94
N ASP A 96 1.95 -13.15 -2.53
CA ASP A 96 1.75 -14.13 -1.48
C ASP A 96 2.91 -13.99 -0.49
N VAL A 97 2.66 -13.28 0.61
CA VAL A 97 3.71 -12.79 1.50
C VAL A 97 3.35 -12.90 2.97
N THR A 98 4.40 -12.90 3.80
CA THR A 98 4.35 -12.71 5.24
C THR A 98 5.27 -11.55 5.65
N PRO A 99 4.99 -10.80 6.73
CA PRO A 99 3.78 -10.88 7.57
C PRO A 99 2.53 -10.48 6.79
N ALA A 100 1.36 -10.89 7.28
CA ALA A 100 0.10 -10.61 6.60
C ALA A 100 -0.18 -9.10 6.47
N PHE A 101 0.29 -8.29 7.42
CA PHE A 101 0.17 -6.83 7.35
C PHE A 101 1.44 -6.19 6.78
N CYS A 102 1.38 -5.69 5.56
CA CYS A 102 2.49 -5.01 4.89
C CYS A 102 1.99 -4.01 3.83
N ALA A 103 2.91 -3.27 3.23
CA ALA A 103 2.67 -2.45 2.05
C ALA A 103 3.57 -2.92 0.91
N ILE A 104 2.95 -3.27 -0.21
CA ILE A 104 3.64 -3.62 -1.46
C ILE A 104 3.24 -2.58 -2.50
N THR A 105 4.21 -1.90 -3.09
CA THR A 105 3.98 -0.95 -4.19
C THR A 105 4.88 -1.26 -5.36
N LEU A 106 4.34 -1.18 -6.57
CA LEU A 106 5.07 -1.35 -7.82
C LEU A 106 4.84 -0.12 -8.67
N SER A 107 5.92 0.56 -9.07
CA SER A 107 5.84 1.77 -9.88
C SER A 107 6.76 1.71 -11.09
N ALA A 108 6.28 2.18 -12.24
CA ALA A 108 7.09 2.39 -13.43
C ALA A 108 8.04 3.58 -13.24
N LEU A 109 9.35 3.33 -13.35
CA LEU A 109 10.38 4.37 -13.33
C LEU A 109 10.63 4.97 -14.72
N ASP A 110 10.24 4.25 -15.77
CA ASP A 110 10.28 4.71 -17.14
C ASP A 110 9.08 4.20 -17.95
N GLY A 111 8.91 4.74 -19.15
CA GLY A 111 7.82 4.38 -20.04
C GLY A 111 6.44 4.90 -19.60
N PRO A 112 5.39 4.49 -20.34
CA PRO A 112 4.03 4.99 -20.13
C PRO A 112 3.28 4.28 -19.00
N ASN A 113 3.60 3.02 -18.71
CA ASN A 113 2.89 2.16 -17.74
C ASN A 113 3.79 1.00 -17.26
N ILE A 114 3.34 0.26 -16.24
CA ILE A 114 4.07 -0.88 -15.66
C ILE A 114 4.33 -1.98 -16.70
N ALA A 115 3.34 -2.31 -17.54
CA ALA A 115 3.46 -3.35 -18.56
C ALA A 115 4.61 -3.09 -19.55
N GLN A 116 4.88 -1.82 -19.88
CA GLN A 116 5.85 -1.40 -20.89
C GLN A 116 7.16 -0.80 -20.32
N ALA A 117 7.23 -0.55 -19.01
CA ALA A 117 8.42 -0.03 -18.34
C ALA A 117 9.59 -1.02 -18.39
N ARG A 118 10.80 -0.54 -18.67
CA ARG A 118 12.05 -1.33 -18.56
C ARG A 118 12.59 -1.33 -17.14
N ARG A 119 12.26 -0.31 -16.34
CA ARG A 119 12.64 -0.20 -14.94
C ARG A 119 11.40 0.01 -14.08
N LEU A 120 11.24 -0.83 -13.07
CA LEU A 120 10.19 -0.71 -12.06
C LEU A 120 10.84 -0.58 -10.68
N LEU A 121 10.21 0.18 -9.78
CA LEU A 121 10.52 0.18 -8.36
C LEU A 121 9.47 -0.65 -7.63
N LEU A 122 9.91 -1.71 -6.97
CA LEU A 122 9.10 -2.47 -6.02
C LEU A 122 9.49 -2.04 -4.61
N THR A 123 8.52 -1.66 -3.79
CA THR A 123 8.70 -1.58 -2.33
C THR A 123 7.86 -2.65 -1.65
N ALA A 124 8.40 -3.26 -0.62
CA ALA A 124 7.75 -4.25 0.21
C ALA A 124 8.15 -4.01 1.67
N SER A 125 7.30 -3.30 2.41
CA SER A 125 7.58 -2.86 3.78
C SER A 125 6.61 -3.46 4.78
N GLY A 126 7.16 -4.10 5.80
CA GLY A 126 6.44 -4.50 6.99
C GLY A 126 6.50 -3.41 8.06
N ARG A 127 6.33 -3.82 9.31
CA ARG A 127 6.47 -2.94 10.46
C ARG A 127 7.90 -2.41 10.58
N VAL A 128 8.01 -1.16 11.02
CA VAL A 128 9.29 -0.53 11.37
C VAL A 128 9.23 -0.12 12.83
N ALA A 129 10.27 -0.44 13.61
CA ALA A 129 10.33 -0.13 15.03
C ALA A 129 11.79 0.01 15.51
N ASN A 130 12.04 0.85 16.52
CA ASN A 130 13.34 0.87 17.19
C ASN A 130 13.58 -0.42 17.96
N THR A 131 14.86 -0.75 18.16
CA THR A 131 15.23 -1.92 18.95
C THR A 131 14.70 -1.76 20.38
N GLY A 132 13.89 -2.71 20.84
CA GLY A 132 13.28 -2.67 22.18
C GLY A 132 12.09 -1.70 22.33
N MET A 133 11.54 -1.14 21.24
CA MET A 133 10.33 -0.31 21.28
C MET A 133 9.12 -1.11 21.79
N GLN A 134 8.35 -0.53 22.71
CA GLN A 134 7.18 -1.16 23.33
C GLN A 134 5.97 -0.21 23.32
N TRP A 135 4.84 -0.76 22.89
CA TRP A 135 3.53 -0.14 23.00
C TRP A 135 2.88 -0.53 24.32
N ASP A 136 2.00 0.31 24.84
CA ASP A 136 1.09 -0.08 25.91
C ASP A 136 0.15 -1.22 25.45
N GLU A 137 -0.53 -1.86 26.40
CA GLU A 137 -1.43 -3.00 26.12
C GLU A 137 -2.54 -2.64 25.11
N LYS A 138 -2.99 -1.37 25.13
CA LYS A 138 -4.03 -0.86 24.25
C LYS A 138 -3.51 -0.39 22.89
N ARG A 139 -2.19 -0.38 22.67
CA ARG A 139 -1.49 0.15 21.49
C ARG A 139 -1.90 1.58 21.11
N LYS A 140 -2.06 2.44 22.11
CA LYS A 140 -2.38 3.87 21.95
C LYS A 140 -1.17 4.76 22.14
N THR A 141 -0.17 4.32 22.90
CA THR A 141 1.04 5.09 23.17
C THR A 141 2.24 4.17 23.36
N LEU A 142 3.45 4.74 23.23
CA LEU A 142 4.70 4.03 23.53
C LEU A 142 5.01 4.15 25.01
N THR A 143 5.26 3.02 25.66
CA THR A 143 5.79 2.96 27.03
C THR A 143 7.31 2.96 27.03
N ASN A 144 7.93 2.51 25.94
CA ASN A 144 9.35 2.59 25.70
C ASN A 144 9.61 2.88 24.21
N TRP A 145 10.38 3.93 23.93
CA TRP A 145 10.75 4.34 22.57
C TRP A 145 11.79 3.42 21.92
N GLY A 146 12.48 2.58 22.73
CA GLY A 146 13.58 1.75 22.28
C GLY A 146 14.85 2.57 21.98
N THR A 147 15.81 1.92 21.32
CA THR A 147 17.09 2.51 20.92
C THR A 147 17.44 2.19 19.48
N ALA A 148 18.48 2.84 18.96
CA ALA A 148 19.08 2.46 17.69
C ALA A 148 19.65 1.02 17.75
N PRO A 149 19.70 0.30 16.62
CA PRO A 149 19.18 0.69 15.32
C PRO A 149 17.67 0.48 15.20
N THR A 150 17.06 1.20 14.26
CA THR A 150 15.72 0.90 13.77
C THR A 150 15.74 -0.42 13.00
N ARG A 151 14.71 -1.25 13.22
CA ARG A 151 14.54 -2.56 12.60
C ARG A 151 13.32 -2.55 11.69
N ILE A 152 13.46 -3.27 10.58
CA ILE A 152 12.37 -3.57 9.66
C ILE A 152 11.93 -5.02 9.88
N GLU A 153 10.63 -5.25 9.87
CA GLU A 153 10.05 -6.58 9.71
C GLU A 153 10.06 -6.90 8.22
N LEU A 154 10.83 -7.92 7.84
CA LEU A 154 11.02 -8.27 6.43
C LEU A 154 9.74 -8.86 5.86
N VAL A 155 9.38 -8.37 4.67
CA VAL A 155 8.37 -9.01 3.83
C VAL A 155 9.03 -10.17 3.10
N GLN A 156 8.52 -11.38 3.33
CA GLN A 156 9.03 -12.64 2.80
C GLN A 156 7.93 -13.32 1.97
N GLY A 157 8.31 -14.10 0.97
CA GLY A 157 7.35 -14.79 0.09
C GLY A 157 7.60 -14.46 -1.37
N VAL A 158 6.52 -14.32 -2.15
CA VAL A 158 6.61 -14.13 -3.60
C VAL A 158 5.76 -12.94 -4.03
N VAL A 159 6.38 -12.02 -4.77
CA VAL A 159 5.67 -11.03 -5.58
C VAL A 159 5.59 -11.53 -7.01
N ARG A 160 4.43 -11.37 -7.64
CA ARG A 160 4.18 -11.82 -9.02
C ARG A 160 3.94 -10.63 -9.92
N LEU A 161 4.76 -10.49 -10.97
CA LEU A 161 4.52 -9.55 -12.04
C LEU A 161 3.73 -10.21 -13.16
N ARG A 162 2.64 -9.55 -13.55
CA ARG A 162 1.70 -10.05 -14.56
C ARG A 162 1.61 -9.08 -15.73
N GLN A 163 1.24 -9.59 -16.90
CA GLN A 163 0.99 -8.77 -18.09
C GLN A 163 2.16 -7.83 -18.47
N ILE A 164 3.41 -8.25 -18.21
CA ILE A 164 4.60 -7.47 -18.59
C ILE A 164 4.91 -7.73 -20.06
N SER A 165 4.61 -6.75 -20.92
CA SER A 165 4.63 -6.90 -22.36
C SER A 165 6.01 -7.29 -22.89
N ASN A 166 6.07 -8.35 -23.70
CA ASN A 166 7.26 -8.82 -24.40
C ASN A 166 8.50 -9.05 -23.51
N ALA A 167 8.33 -9.33 -22.21
CA ALA A 167 9.44 -9.59 -21.32
C ALA A 167 10.14 -10.92 -21.68
N ARG A 168 11.44 -10.85 -21.97
CA ARG A 168 12.35 -12.00 -22.19
C ARG A 168 13.07 -12.41 -20.91
N SER A 169 13.41 -11.44 -20.06
CA SER A 169 13.97 -11.69 -18.74
C SER A 169 13.57 -10.58 -17.78
N VAL A 170 13.43 -10.95 -16.51
CA VAL A 170 13.19 -10.03 -15.40
C VAL A 170 14.22 -10.34 -14.32
N ILE A 171 14.91 -9.30 -13.85
CA ILE A 171 15.83 -9.39 -12.72
C ILE A 171 15.46 -8.34 -11.68
N THR A 172 15.75 -8.66 -10.42
CA THR A 172 15.43 -7.83 -9.27
C THR A 172 16.71 -7.55 -8.50
N ARG A 173 16.96 -6.28 -8.17
CA ARG A 173 18.13 -5.82 -7.43
C ARG A 173 17.69 -5.21 -6.10
N PRO A 174 18.03 -5.84 -4.96
CA PRO A 174 17.84 -5.24 -3.63
C PRO A 174 18.61 -3.92 -3.54
N LEU A 175 18.01 -2.89 -2.95
CA LEU A 175 18.63 -1.56 -2.81
C LEU A 175 18.94 -1.22 -1.34
N ASP A 176 19.97 -0.40 -1.08
CA ASP A 176 20.25 0.21 0.23
C ASP A 176 19.43 1.49 0.44
N GLY A 177 19.61 2.16 1.60
CA GLY A 177 18.97 3.43 1.92
C GLY A 177 19.31 4.60 0.98
N ALA A 178 20.33 4.48 0.12
CA ALA A 178 20.68 5.45 -0.91
C ALA A 178 20.13 5.07 -2.31
N GLY A 179 19.38 3.97 -2.42
CA GLY A 179 18.85 3.46 -3.68
C GLY A 179 19.89 2.75 -4.55
N GLN A 180 21.03 2.36 -3.99
CA GLN A 180 22.09 1.65 -4.70
C GLN A 180 21.93 0.13 -4.54
N PRO A 181 22.25 -0.68 -5.56
CA PRO A 181 22.21 -2.14 -5.44
C PRO A 181 23.14 -2.67 -4.34
N THR A 182 22.61 -3.47 -3.42
CA THR A 182 23.36 -4.01 -2.27
C THR A 182 23.80 -5.46 -2.42
N ALA A 183 23.19 -6.18 -3.35
CA ALA A 183 23.40 -7.61 -3.53
C ALA A 183 23.37 -7.97 -5.03
N ALA A 184 23.74 -9.21 -5.31
CA ALA A 184 23.58 -9.79 -6.64
C ALA A 184 22.12 -9.72 -7.10
N ALA A 185 21.94 -9.54 -8.41
CA ALA A 185 20.62 -9.55 -9.00
C ALA A 185 19.97 -10.93 -8.84
N ILE A 186 18.71 -10.93 -8.43
CA ILE A 186 17.87 -12.11 -8.30
C ILE A 186 17.07 -12.26 -9.59
N LYS A 187 17.27 -13.36 -10.30
CA LYS A 187 16.50 -13.65 -11.51
C LYS A 187 15.08 -14.06 -11.13
N ALA A 188 14.08 -13.43 -11.74
CA ALA A 188 12.70 -13.86 -11.57
C ALA A 188 12.45 -15.18 -12.29
N GLU A 189 11.64 -16.05 -11.69
CA GLU A 189 11.21 -17.30 -12.30
C GLU A 189 10.01 -17.05 -13.21
N LYS A 190 10.04 -17.53 -14.46
CA LYS A 190 8.90 -17.42 -15.37
C LYS A 190 7.99 -18.65 -15.19
N LYS A 191 6.73 -18.44 -14.79
CA LYS A 191 5.69 -19.47 -14.72
C LYS A 191 4.52 -19.07 -15.62
N GLY A 192 4.48 -19.65 -16.82
CA GLY A 192 3.55 -19.22 -17.87
C GLY A 192 3.78 -17.75 -18.23
N GLU A 193 2.73 -16.93 -18.10
CA GLU A 193 2.77 -15.48 -18.38
C GLU A 193 3.11 -14.62 -17.14
N VAL A 194 3.51 -15.25 -16.04
CA VAL A 194 3.80 -14.59 -14.76
C VAL A 194 5.29 -14.69 -14.43
N TRP A 195 5.85 -13.60 -13.89
CA TRP A 195 7.20 -13.59 -13.33
C TRP A 195 7.13 -13.58 -11.82
N GLU A 196 7.71 -14.58 -11.17
CA GLU A 196 7.76 -14.70 -9.71
C GLU A 196 9.09 -14.15 -9.17
N LEU A 197 8.98 -13.20 -8.23
CA LEU A 197 10.08 -12.51 -7.58
C LEU A 197 10.10 -12.96 -6.12
N PRO A 198 11.06 -13.81 -5.72
CA PRO A 198 11.17 -14.22 -4.33
C PRO A 198 11.68 -13.05 -3.48
N LEU A 199 11.03 -12.82 -2.34
CA LEU A 199 11.40 -11.83 -1.33
C LEU A 199 11.93 -12.51 -0.06
N GLY A 200 12.74 -11.77 0.71
CA GLY A 200 13.18 -12.16 2.05
C GLY A 200 14.61 -12.68 2.16
N SER A 201 15.32 -12.89 1.05
CA SER A 201 16.73 -13.32 1.06
C SER A 201 17.71 -12.19 1.42
N THR A 202 17.39 -10.95 1.02
CA THR A 202 18.17 -9.76 1.35
C THR A 202 17.35 -8.82 2.24
N PRO A 203 17.89 -8.35 3.38
CA PRO A 203 17.19 -7.45 4.27
C PRO A 203 17.03 -6.04 3.68
N THR A 204 15.96 -5.80 2.91
CA THR A 204 15.62 -4.49 2.36
C THR A 204 14.11 -4.32 2.21
N VAL A 205 13.66 -3.07 2.06
CA VAL A 205 12.27 -2.70 1.79
C VAL A 205 12.02 -2.32 0.34
N TRP A 206 13.05 -2.23 -0.51
CA TRP A 206 12.89 -1.78 -1.89
C TRP A 206 13.88 -2.42 -2.87
N PHE A 207 13.41 -2.58 -4.10
CA PHE A 207 14.07 -3.32 -5.15
C PHE A 207 13.90 -2.61 -6.50
N LEU A 208 14.99 -2.50 -7.26
CA LEU A 208 14.94 -2.16 -8.67
C LEU A 208 14.64 -3.42 -9.48
N ILE A 209 13.60 -3.39 -10.31
CA ILE A 209 13.29 -4.47 -11.25
C ILE A 209 13.65 -3.99 -12.65
N GLU A 210 14.40 -4.81 -13.37
CA GLU A 210 14.78 -4.55 -14.76
C GLU A 210 14.20 -5.61 -15.69
N VAL A 211 13.54 -5.13 -16.74
CA VAL A 211 12.85 -5.94 -17.74
C VAL A 211 13.57 -5.84 -19.08
N SER A 212 14.06 -6.97 -19.57
CA SER A 212 14.58 -7.11 -20.93
C SER A 212 13.46 -7.54 -21.87
N ARG A 213 13.43 -6.97 -23.08
CA ARG A 213 12.40 -7.22 -24.11
C ARG A 213 13.03 -7.45 -25.47
#